data_AF-A0A8J3ZXR9-F1
#
_entry.id   AF-A0A8J3ZXR9-F1
#
_cell.length_a   1.000
_cell.length_b   1.000
_cell.length_c   1.000
_cell.angle_alpha   90.00
_cell.angle_beta   90.00
_cell.angle_gamma   90.00
#
_symmetry.space_group_name_H-M   'P 1'
#
loop_
_entity.id
_entity.type
_entity.pdbx_description
1 polymer ?
#
loop_
_entity_poly.entity_id
_entity_poly.type
_entity_poly.pdbx_seq_one_letter_code
_entity_poly.pdbx_strand_id
1 'polypeptide(L)' 'MLDSEEPLICSARGCRAPAVHALRWNNPKLHPPERRKTWLACDTHLTSLGDFLRARDFLREVEPVPSA' A
#
# COMPACT_ATOMS: atom_id res chain seq x y z
N MET A 1 -0.96 19.50 -19.82
CA MET A 1 -0.79 18.06 -19.53
C MET A 1 -1.42 17.87 -18.17
N LEU A 2 -2.58 17.23 -18.08
CA LEU A 2 -3.21 16.97 -16.79
C LEU A 2 -2.46 15.80 -16.15
N ASP A 3 -1.61 16.10 -15.18
CA ASP A 3 -1.14 15.12 -14.21
C ASP A 3 -2.39 14.40 -13.70
N SER A 4 -2.47 13.11 -13.99
CA SER A 4 -3.56 12.26 -13.54
C SER A 4 -3.37 12.06 -12.05
N GLU A 5 -3.86 13.03 -11.26
CA GLU A 5 -4.04 12.93 -9.82
C GLU A 5 -5.16 11.91 -9.57
N GLU A 6 -4.89 10.65 -9.88
CA GLU A 6 -5.75 9.56 -9.47
C GLU A 6 -5.82 9.60 -7.93
N PRO A 7 -7.02 9.74 -7.35
CA PRO A 7 -7.15 9.84 -5.90
C PRO A 7 -6.53 8.59 -5.29
N LEU A 8 -5.51 8.80 -4.45
CA LEU A 8 -4.84 7.73 -3.74
C LEU A 8 -5.84 7.17 -2.73
N ILE A 9 -6.54 6.12 -3.10
CA ILE A 9 -7.57 5.49 -2.26
C ILE A 9 -6.97 4.31 -1.52
N CYS A 10 -7.30 4.18 -0.24
CA CYS A 10 -6.90 3.05 0.57
C CYS A 10 -7.33 1.71 -0.06
N SER A 11 -6.39 0.78 -0.18
CA SER A 11 -6.59 -0.58 -0.70
C SER A 11 -7.33 -1.50 0.27
N ALA A 12 -7.65 -1.04 1.48
CA ALA A 12 -8.47 -1.80 2.42
C ALA A 12 -9.88 -2.03 1.83
N ARG A 13 -10.40 -3.24 1.99
CA ARG A 13 -11.68 -3.63 1.39
C ARG A 13 -12.83 -2.76 1.93
N GLY A 14 -13.47 -2.01 1.04
CA GLY A 14 -14.57 -1.10 1.38
C GLY A 14 -14.13 0.25 1.92
N CYS A 15 -12.83 0.50 2.04
CA CYS A 15 -12.30 1.82 2.40
C CYS A 15 -12.23 2.71 1.16
N ARG A 16 -12.70 3.95 1.29
CA ARG A 16 -12.54 5.00 0.27
C ARG A 16 -11.80 6.23 0.81
N ALA A 17 -11.21 6.09 2.00
CA ALA A 17 -10.45 7.16 2.62
C ALA A 17 -9.18 7.47 1.81
N PRO A 18 -8.72 8.74 1.83
CA PRO A 18 -7.46 9.10 1.21
C PRO A 18 -6.32 8.33 1.89
N ALA A 19 -5.49 7.72 1.06
CA ALA A 19 -4.31 7.02 1.51
C ALA A 19 -3.18 8.03 1.75
N VAL A 20 -2.52 7.85 2.88
CA VAL A 20 -1.37 8.64 3.33
C VAL A 20 -0.10 7.80 3.38
N HIS A 21 -0.20 6.49 3.15
CA HIS A 21 0.92 5.56 3.12
C HIS A 21 0.86 4.61 1.93
N ALA A 22 2.01 4.36 1.33
CA ALA A 22 2.25 3.33 0.35
C ALA A 22 3.09 2.20 0.97
N LEU A 23 2.48 1.03 1.13
CA LEU A 23 3.15 -0.19 1.56
C LEU A 23 3.63 -0.94 0.32
N ARG A 24 4.94 -0.98 0.10
CA ARG A 24 5.56 -1.82 -0.92
C ARG A 24 5.78 -3.21 -0.36
N TRP A 25 5.28 -4.20 -1.06
CA TRP A 25 5.36 -5.59 -0.64
C TRP A 25 5.70 -6.52 -1.80
N ASN A 26 6.30 -7.66 -1.46
CA ASN A 26 6.62 -8.72 -2.41
C ASN A 26 6.24 -10.06 -1.78
N ASN A 27 5.46 -10.85 -2.53
CA ASN A 27 5.16 -12.23 -2.16
C ASN A 27 5.98 -13.16 -3.07
N PRO A 28 7.08 -13.75 -2.57
CA PRO A 28 7.96 -14.60 -3.38
C PRO A 28 7.29 -15.88 -3.88
N LYS A 29 6.15 -16.28 -3.28
CA LYS A 29 5.37 -17.43 -3.75
C LYS A 29 4.56 -17.14 -5.01
N LEU A 30 4.29 -15.87 -5.30
CA LEU A 30 3.45 -15.43 -6.43
C LEU A 30 4.19 -14.54 -7.43
N HIS A 31 5.25 -13.86 -6.98
CA HIS A 31 5.94 -12.82 -7.74
C HIS A 31 7.45 -13.04 -7.68
N PRO A 32 8.18 -12.77 -8.78
CA PRO A 32 9.63 -12.77 -8.74
C PRO A 32 10.14 -11.68 -7.78
N PRO A 33 11.36 -11.81 -7.23
CA PRO A 33 11.89 -10.90 -6.19
C PRO A 33 12.01 -9.44 -6.66
N GLU A 34 12.16 -9.24 -7.97
CA GLU A 34 12.17 -7.92 -8.63
C GLU A 34 10.80 -7.23 -8.65
N ARG A 35 9.69 -7.99 -8.57
CA ARG A 35 8.34 -7.46 -8.78
C ARG A 35 7.69 -7.09 -7.45
N ARG A 36 7.67 -5.79 -7.14
CA ARG A 36 7.03 -5.25 -5.93
C ARG A 36 5.66 -4.68 -6.27
N LYS A 37 4.67 -4.98 -5.45
CA LYS A 37 3.35 -4.34 -5.50
C LYS A 37 3.28 -3.25 -4.45
N THR A 38 2.46 -2.24 -4.71
CA THR A 38 2.19 -1.14 -3.78
C THR A 38 0.74 -1.24 -3.34
N TRP A 39 0.51 -1.23 -2.03
CA TRP A 39 -0.80 -1.05 -1.42
C TRP A 39 -0.88 0.31 -0.77
N LEU A 40 -2.01 0.97 -0.96
CA LEU A 40 -2.27 2.27 -0.37
C LEU A 40 -3.03 2.09 0.95
N ALA A 41 -2.63 2.80 2.00
CA ALA A 41 -3.28 2.76 3.30
C ALA A 41 -3.54 4.17 3.84
N CYS A 42 -4.72 4.37 4.42
CA CYS A 42 -4.97 5.50 5.30
C CYS A 42 -4.43 5.21 6.71
N ASP A 43 -4.31 6.23 7.56
CA ASP A 43 -3.87 6.11 8.96
C ASP A 43 -4.61 5.00 9.72
N THR A 44 -5.93 4.89 9.53
CA THR A 44 -6.76 3.87 10.19
C THR A 44 -6.38 2.44 9.81
N HIS A 45 -5.99 2.21 8.55
CA HIS A 45 -5.75 0.87 8.01
C HIS A 45 -4.26 0.53 7.84
N LEU A 46 -3.37 1.50 8.06
CA LEU A 46 -1.92 1.31 8.00
C LEU A 46 -1.49 0.13 8.89
N THR A 47 -1.93 0.14 10.15
CA THR A 47 -1.62 -0.90 11.14
C THR A 47 -2.12 -2.26 10.67
N SER A 48 -3.42 -2.38 10.33
CA SER A 48 -4.01 -3.64 9.89
C SER A 48 -3.36 -4.23 8.63
N LEU A 49 -3.12 -3.41 7.59
CA LEU A 49 -2.46 -3.86 6.36
C LEU A 49 -0.98 -4.14 6.58
N GLY A 50 -0.31 -3.30 7.37
CA GLY A 50 1.08 -3.45 7.75
C GLY A 50 1.32 -4.74 8.52
N ASP A 51 0.54 -5.01 9.56
CA ASP A 51 0.63 -6.24 10.35
C ASP A 51 0.35 -7.48 9.50
N PHE A 52 -0.64 -7.43 8.60
CA PHE A 52 -0.91 -8.52 7.68
C PHE A 52 0.29 -8.89 6.79
N LEU A 53 0.98 -7.86 6.27
CA LEU A 53 2.17 -8.02 5.44
C LEU A 53 3.40 -8.40 6.27
N ARG A 54 3.59 -7.82 7.46
CA ARG A 54 4.69 -8.13 8.38
C ARG A 54 4.63 -9.56 8.88
N ALA A 55 3.45 -10.04 9.29
CA ALA A 55 3.25 -11.40 9.76
C ALA A 55 3.59 -12.48 8.72
N ARG A 56 3.65 -12.11 7.43
CA ARG A 56 3.97 -13.00 6.30
C ARG A 56 5.33 -12.73 5.67
N ASP A 57 6.11 -11.82 6.24
CA ASP A 57 7.35 -11.30 5.64
C ASP A 57 7.13 -10.78 4.20
N PHE A 58 5.96 -10.24 3.89
CA PHE A 58 5.70 -9.65 2.56
C PHE A 58 6.07 -8.19 2.53
N LEU A 59 6.03 -7.50 3.68
CA LEU A 59 6.32 -6.09 3.75
C LEU A 59 7.80 -5.83 3.43
N ARG A 60 8.05 -4.96 2.46
CA ARG A 60 9.41 -4.56 2.07
C ARG A 60 9.69 -3.11 2.42
N GLU A 61 8.72 -2.22 2.21
CA GLU A 61 8.87 -0.81 2.51
C GLU A 61 7.53 -0.18 2.84
N VAL A 62 7.55 0.88 3.65
CA VAL A 62 6.39 1.73 3.92
C VAL A 62 6.86 3.17 3.71
N GLU A 63 6.24 3.84 2.76
CA GLU A 63 6.53 5.24 2.45
C GLU A 63 5.29 6.10 2.71
N PRO A 64 5.44 7.31 3.26
CA PRO A 64 4.35 8.27 3.26
C PRO A 64 4.07 8.72 1.82
N VAL A 65 2.79 8.81 1.46
CA VAL A 65 2.35 9.44 0.22
C VAL A 65 1.52 10.67 0.55
N PRO A 66 1.70 11.77 -0.18
CA PRO A 66 0.83 12.92 -0.01
C PRO A 66 -0.58 12.53 -0.44
N SER A 67 -1.53 12.55 0.49
CA SER A 67 -2.94 12.51 0.11
C SER A 67 -3.24 13.84 -0.59
N ALA A 68 -3.46 13.79 -1.91
CA ALA A 68 -3.93 14.92 -2.69
C ALA A 68 -5.33 15.38 -2.22
#